data_AF-A0A3R6FKL2-F1
#
_entry.id   AF-A0A3R6FKL2-F1
#
_cell.length_a   1.000
_cell.length_b   1.000
_cell.length_c   1.000
_cell.angle_alpha   90.00
_cell.angle_beta   90.00
_cell.angle_gamma   90.00
#
_symmetry.space_group_name_H-M   'P 1'
#
loop_
_entity.id
_entity.type
_entity.pdbx_description
1 polymer ?
#
loop_
_entity_poly.entity_id
_entity_poly.type
_entity_poly.pdbx_seq_one_letter_code
_entity_poly.pdbx_strand_id
1 'polypeptide(L)'
;MLNVGEHRRVLMRENLAQLDDRIDWIQEECIILYLNSLIGEKGEQISAYQFSKITNIRLSTVTGILNRKVRFRSYQQRRWCCCILYNWDRIVDELIKRHTAEGKKFDKSQFEKNFNEAFSQWITFARDLKQLNKLEAHIAKYQKLFVPKNK
;
A
#
# COMPACT_ATOMS: atom_id res chain seq x y z
N MET A 1 20.19 -43.82 13.22
CA MET A 1 19.56 -43.47 14.51
C MET A 1 18.75 -42.19 14.31
N LEU A 2 17.45 -42.20 14.60
CA LEU A 2 16.56 -41.05 14.39
C LEU A 2 16.93 -39.91 15.35
N ASN A 3 17.23 -38.71 14.83
CA ASN A 3 17.46 -37.53 15.65
C ASN A 3 16.16 -36.73 15.82
N VAL A 4 15.40 -37.07 16.86
CA VAL A 4 14.11 -36.42 17.18
C VAL A 4 14.25 -34.91 17.40
N GLY A 5 15.38 -34.46 17.97
CA GLY A 5 15.65 -33.04 18.21
C GLY A 5 15.79 -32.24 16.92
N GLU A 6 16.47 -32.78 15.91
CA GLU A 6 16.58 -32.14 14.60
C GLU A 6 15.24 -32.11 13.86
N HIS A 7 14.50 -33.22 13.86
CA HIS A 7 13.19 -33.28 13.24
C HIS A 7 12.22 -32.25 13.84
N ARG A 8 12.19 -32.10 15.18
CA ARG A 8 11.40 -31.08 15.86
C ARG A 8 11.78 -29.66 15.42
N ARG A 9 13.08 -29.35 15.29
CA ARG A 9 13.54 -28.01 14.85
C ARG A 9 13.07 -27.67 13.44
N VAL A 10 13.07 -28.63 12.52
CA VAL A 10 12.57 -28.45 11.15
C VAL A 10 11.08 -28.10 11.18
N LEU A 11 10.25 -28.89 11.86
CA LEU A 11 8.81 -28.63 11.99
C LEU A 11 8.51 -27.25 12.62
N MET A 12 9.29 -26.83 13.62
CA MET A 12 9.12 -25.50 14.22
C MET A 12 9.42 -24.38 13.22
N ARG A 13 10.43 -24.53 12.36
CA ARG A 13 10.74 -23.54 11.29
C ARG A 13 9.65 -23.50 10.23
N GLU A 14 9.11 -24.66 9.84
CA GLU A 14 8.00 -24.75 8.89
C GLU A 14 6.74 -24.05 9.43
N ASN A 15 6.40 -24.29 10.70
CA ASN A 15 5.28 -23.61 11.35
C ASN A 15 5.47 -22.08 11.42
N LEU A 16 6.69 -21.62 11.72
CA LEU A 16 7.00 -20.18 11.72
C LEU A 16 6.84 -19.58 10.32
N ALA A 17 7.36 -20.24 9.27
CA ALA A 17 7.21 -19.77 7.90
C ALA A 17 5.74 -19.70 7.46
N GLN A 18 4.91 -20.67 7.86
CA GLN A 18 3.47 -20.63 7.57
C GLN A 18 2.75 -19.48 8.29
N LEU A 19 3.15 -19.17 9.53
CA LEU A 19 2.63 -18.01 10.27
C LEU A 19 3.01 -16.70 9.58
N ASP A 20 4.28 -16.55 9.17
CA ASP A 20 4.76 -15.37 8.46
C ASP A 20 4.00 -15.17 7.13
N ASP A 21 3.85 -16.23 6.32
CA ASP A 21 3.09 -16.20 5.07
C ASP A 21 1.62 -15.79 5.30
N ARG A 22 1.01 -16.24 6.41
CA ARG A 22 -0.37 -15.90 6.76
C ARG A 22 -0.49 -14.44 7.19
N ILE A 23 0.46 -13.94 7.96
CA ILE A 23 0.53 -12.54 8.38
C ILE A 23 0.69 -11.61 7.17
N ASP A 24 1.62 -11.94 6.27
CA ASP A 24 1.85 -11.19 5.03
C ASP A 24 0.59 -11.16 4.16
N TRP A 25 -0.11 -12.29 4.03
CA TRP A 25 -1.37 -12.35 3.30
C TRP A 25 -2.45 -11.46 3.92
N ILE A 26 -2.65 -11.52 5.25
CA ILE A 26 -3.63 -10.67 5.94
C ILE A 26 -3.35 -9.19 5.68
N GLN A 27 -2.07 -8.80 5.73
CA GLN A 27 -1.67 -7.41 5.48
C GLN A 27 -1.92 -6.98 4.05
N GLU A 28 -1.55 -7.83 3.08
CA GLU A 28 -1.85 -7.58 1.68
C GLU A 28 -3.37 -7.40 1.47
N GLU A 29 -4.20 -8.28 2.04
CA GLU A 29 -5.67 -8.17 1.95
C GLU A 29 -6.22 -6.87 2.53
N CYS A 30 -5.79 -6.49 3.73
CA CYS A 30 -6.22 -5.24 4.37
C CYS A 30 -5.85 -4.01 3.52
N ILE A 31 -4.65 -4.00 2.95
CA ILE A 31 -4.20 -2.91 2.09
C ILE A 31 -5.01 -2.87 0.80
N ILE A 32 -5.23 -4.01 0.14
CA ILE A 32 -6.03 -4.05 -1.09
C ILE A 32 -7.47 -3.61 -0.82
N LEU A 33 -8.07 -4.02 0.30
CA LEU A 33 -9.41 -3.58 0.68
C LEU A 33 -9.48 -2.05 0.82
N TYR A 34 -8.50 -1.45 1.52
CA TYR A 34 -8.38 0.00 1.62
C TYR A 34 -8.20 0.66 0.24
N LEU A 35 -7.31 0.13 -0.61
CA LEU A 35 -7.08 0.68 -1.94
C LEU A 35 -8.32 0.60 -2.82
N ASN A 36 -9.08 -0.50 -2.76
CA ASN A 36 -10.34 -0.66 -3.50
C ASN A 36 -11.45 0.25 -2.97
N SER A 37 -11.34 0.77 -1.74
CA SER A 37 -12.28 1.78 -1.23
C SER A 37 -12.06 3.15 -1.87
N LEU A 38 -10.81 3.46 -2.26
CA LEU A 38 -10.43 4.79 -2.78
C LEU A 38 -10.23 4.80 -4.29
N ILE A 39 -9.77 3.70 -4.88
CA ILE A 39 -9.49 3.55 -6.31
C ILE A 39 -10.54 2.65 -6.95
N GLY A 40 -11.19 3.12 -8.00
CA GLY A 40 -12.10 2.30 -8.79
C GLY A 40 -12.85 3.08 -9.84
N GLU A 41 -13.97 2.52 -10.29
CA GLU A 41 -14.82 3.07 -11.36
C GLU A 41 -16.10 3.73 -10.82
N LYS A 42 -16.36 3.63 -9.51
CA LYS A 42 -17.51 4.31 -8.89
C LYS A 42 -17.29 5.81 -8.86
N GLY A 43 -18.38 6.58 -8.96
CA GLY A 43 -18.36 8.04 -9.01
C GLY A 43 -17.65 8.69 -7.82
N GLU A 44 -17.76 8.10 -6.62
CA GLU A 44 -17.10 8.59 -5.41
C GLU A 44 -15.59 8.28 -5.32
N GLN A 45 -15.05 7.44 -6.20
CA GLN A 45 -13.66 6.97 -6.17
C GLN A 45 -12.79 7.74 -7.16
N ILE A 46 -11.47 7.71 -6.94
CA ILE A 46 -10.51 8.17 -7.95
C ILE A 46 -10.20 7.03 -8.92
N SER A 47 -10.09 7.33 -10.21
CA SER A 47 -9.67 6.32 -11.18
C SER A 47 -8.23 5.86 -10.91
N ALA A 48 -7.90 4.63 -11.31
CA ALA A 48 -6.52 4.12 -11.22
C ALA A 48 -5.53 5.02 -11.98
N TYR A 49 -5.96 5.66 -13.08
CA TYR A 49 -5.17 6.63 -13.83
C TYR A 49 -4.88 7.89 -13.01
N GLN A 50 -5.89 8.49 -12.37
CA GLN A 50 -5.68 9.65 -11.50
C GLN A 50 -4.78 9.30 -10.30
N PHE A 51 -5.02 8.17 -9.63
CA PHE A 51 -4.15 7.71 -8.56
C PHE A 51 -2.70 7.55 -9.02
N SER A 52 -2.50 6.95 -10.19
CA SER A 52 -1.19 6.80 -10.83
C SER A 52 -0.51 8.16 -11.07
N LYS A 53 -1.24 9.15 -11.58
CA LYS A 53 -0.73 10.51 -11.81
C LYS A 53 -0.38 11.24 -10.52
N ILE A 54 -1.23 11.15 -9.49
CA ILE A 54 -1.00 11.80 -8.19
C ILE A 54 0.22 11.21 -7.50
N THR A 55 0.32 9.88 -7.45
CA THR A 55 1.36 9.18 -6.68
C THR A 55 2.65 8.92 -7.47
N ASN A 56 2.62 9.10 -8.79
CA ASN A 56 3.67 8.71 -9.72
C ASN A 56 4.04 7.20 -9.61
N ILE A 57 3.06 6.36 -9.29
CA ILE A 57 3.15 4.90 -9.37
C ILE A 57 2.63 4.51 -10.76
N ARG A 58 3.33 3.65 -11.49
CA ARG A 58 2.94 3.25 -12.85
C ARG A 58 1.53 2.65 -12.87
N LEU A 59 0.70 3.08 -13.81
CA LEU A 59 -0.67 2.60 -13.95
C LEU A 59 -0.76 1.08 -14.04
N SER A 60 0.11 0.43 -14.82
CA SER A 60 0.15 -1.03 -14.94
C SER A 60 0.45 -1.75 -13.63
N THR A 61 1.25 -1.12 -12.74
CA THR A 61 1.49 -1.63 -11.39
C THR A 61 0.25 -1.47 -10.53
N VAL A 62 -0.43 -0.33 -10.63
CA VAL A 62 -1.68 -0.09 -9.88
C VAL A 62 -2.73 -1.13 -10.27
N THR A 63 -3.04 -1.25 -11.56
CA THR A 63 -4.05 -2.18 -12.05
C THR A 63 -3.64 -3.63 -11.86
N GLY A 64 -2.35 -3.97 -11.96
CA GLY A 64 -1.86 -5.32 -11.71
C GLY A 64 -2.08 -5.78 -10.25
N ILE A 65 -1.87 -4.87 -9.29
CA ILE A 65 -2.07 -5.12 -7.86
C ILE A 65 -3.57 -5.21 -7.52
N LEU A 66 -4.37 -4.22 -7.93
CA LEU A 66 -5.81 -4.21 -7.63
C LEU A 66 -6.55 -5.41 -8.23
N ASN A 67 -6.16 -5.84 -9.44
CA ASN A 67 -6.73 -7.01 -10.10
C ASN A 67 -6.07 -8.35 -9.69
N ARG A 68 -5.22 -8.36 -8.65
CA ARG A 68 -4.53 -9.57 -8.14
C ARG A 68 -3.68 -10.32 -9.18
N LYS A 69 -3.27 -9.65 -10.26
CA LYS A 69 -2.36 -10.22 -11.28
C LYS A 69 -0.92 -10.29 -10.80
N VAL A 70 -0.56 -9.46 -9.82
CA VAL A 70 0.77 -9.40 -9.22
C VAL A 70 0.61 -9.30 -7.70
N ARG A 71 1.37 -10.10 -6.95
CA ARG A 71 1.43 -9.98 -5.48
C ARG A 71 1.93 -8.61 -5.06
N PHE A 72 1.28 -8.03 -4.06
CA PHE A 72 1.67 -6.76 -3.49
C PHE A 72 2.70 -6.95 -2.38
N ARG A 73 3.96 -7.11 -2.77
CA ARG A 73 5.05 -7.44 -1.84
C ARG A 73 5.29 -6.34 -0.81
N SER A 74 5.81 -6.69 0.36
CA SER A 74 5.99 -5.79 1.50
C SER A 74 6.83 -4.53 1.17
N TYR A 75 7.85 -4.64 0.30
CA TYR A 75 8.59 -3.45 -0.16
C TYR A 75 7.74 -2.48 -1.01
N GLN A 76 6.80 -3.01 -1.80
CA GLN A 76 5.87 -2.20 -2.59
C GLN A 76 4.84 -1.56 -1.65
N GLN A 77 4.32 -2.31 -0.68
CA GLN A 77 3.40 -1.80 0.34
C GLN A 77 4.01 -0.62 1.08
N ARG A 78 5.25 -0.74 1.57
CA ARG A 78 6.00 0.34 2.21
C ARG A 78 6.12 1.58 1.32
N ARG A 79 6.48 1.38 0.04
CA ARG A 79 6.59 2.48 -0.93
C ARG A 79 5.25 3.16 -1.15
N TRP A 80 4.18 2.39 -1.33
CA TRP A 80 2.84 2.92 -1.55
C TRP A 80 2.34 3.69 -0.34
N CYS A 81 2.58 3.20 0.88
CA CYS A 81 2.31 3.92 2.12
C CYS A 81 2.97 5.31 2.10
N CYS A 82 4.27 5.38 1.77
CA CYS A 82 5.00 6.64 1.67
C CYS A 82 4.42 7.57 0.59
N CYS A 83 4.14 7.03 -0.61
CA CYS A 83 3.58 7.79 -1.73
C CYS A 83 2.18 8.35 -1.43
N ILE A 84 1.32 7.56 -0.78
CA ILE A 84 -0.03 7.99 -0.36
C ILE A 84 0.08 9.06 0.71
N LEU A 85 0.89 8.85 1.75
CA LEU A 85 1.08 9.83 2.83
C LEU A 85 1.68 11.15 2.33
N TYR A 86 2.61 11.10 1.37
CA TYR A 86 3.20 12.29 0.76
C TYR A 86 2.17 13.07 -0.05
N ASN A 87 1.28 12.39 -0.77
CA ASN A 87 0.24 13.00 -1.60
C ASN A 87 -1.13 13.08 -0.90
N TRP A 88 -1.17 12.97 0.43
CA TRP A 88 -2.39 12.78 1.20
C TRP A 88 -3.44 13.84 0.90
N ASP A 89 -3.06 15.11 0.98
CA ASP A 89 -4.00 16.23 0.79
C ASP A 89 -4.57 16.25 -0.63
N ARG A 90 -3.74 15.98 -1.65
CA ARG A 90 -4.20 15.89 -3.05
C ARG A 90 -5.18 14.74 -3.27
N ILE A 91 -4.94 13.59 -2.64
CA ILE A 91 -5.84 12.43 -2.73
C ILE A 91 -7.17 12.76 -2.03
N VAL A 92 -7.10 13.32 -0.83
CA VAL A 92 -8.29 13.72 -0.05
C VAL A 92 -9.12 14.76 -0.78
N ASP A 93 -8.48 15.80 -1.36
CA ASP A 93 -9.18 16.84 -2.11
C ASP A 93 -9.92 16.27 -3.33
N GLU A 94 -9.30 15.34 -4.05
CA GLU A 94 -9.96 14.68 -5.18
C GLU A 94 -11.13 13.81 -4.73
N LEU A 95 -10.97 13.04 -3.64
CA LEU A 95 -12.05 12.24 -3.07
C LEU A 95 -13.21 13.12 -2.59
N ILE A 96 -12.94 14.26 -1.95
CA ILE A 96 -13.97 15.23 -1.51
C ILE A 96 -14.76 15.75 -2.72
N LYS A 97 -14.07 16.15 -3.80
CA LYS A 97 -14.71 16.61 -5.03
C LYS A 97 -15.63 15.53 -5.62
N ARG A 98 -15.14 14.30 -5.69
CA ARG A 98 -15.87 13.13 -6.20
C ARG A 98 -17.11 12.83 -5.36
N HIS A 99 -16.98 12.77 -4.04
CA HIS A 99 -18.11 12.53 -3.15
C HIS A 99 -19.15 13.65 -3.25
N THR A 100 -18.70 14.90 -3.33
CA THR A 100 -19.59 16.06 -3.45
C THR A 100 -20.37 16.05 -4.75
N ALA A 101 -19.75 15.65 -5.87
CA ALA A 101 -20.42 15.46 -7.16
C ALA A 101 -21.52 14.38 -7.11
N GLU A 102 -21.35 13.36 -6.27
CA GLU A 102 -22.34 12.31 -5.99
C GLU A 102 -23.35 12.70 -4.90
N GLY A 103 -23.33 13.95 -4.41
CA GLY A 103 -24.20 14.40 -3.31
C GLY A 103 -23.89 13.76 -1.95
N LYS A 104 -22.70 13.17 -1.79
CA LYS A 104 -22.24 12.48 -0.57
C LYS A 104 -21.23 13.34 0.19
N LYS A 105 -21.15 13.13 1.50
CA LYS A 105 -20.09 13.68 2.34
C LYS A 105 -18.91 12.71 2.41
N PHE A 106 -17.69 13.21 2.21
CA PHE A 106 -16.48 12.42 2.43
C PHE A 106 -16.12 12.37 3.92
N ASP A 107 -16.00 11.17 4.48
CA ASP A 107 -15.56 10.98 5.86
C ASP A 107 -14.03 10.85 5.92
N LYS A 108 -13.36 12.01 6.06
CA LYS A 108 -11.90 12.08 6.15
C LYS A 108 -11.36 11.32 7.36
N SER A 109 -12.07 11.33 8.49
CA SER A 109 -11.63 10.69 9.73
C SER A 109 -11.64 9.16 9.59
N GLN A 110 -12.72 8.61 9.03
CA GLN A 110 -12.78 7.17 8.75
C GLN A 110 -11.77 6.76 7.68
N PHE A 111 -11.56 7.59 6.66
CA PHE A 111 -10.54 7.35 5.63
C PHE A 111 -9.12 7.29 6.23
N GLU A 112 -8.78 8.23 7.12
CA GLU A 112 -7.50 8.23 7.82
C GLU A 112 -7.34 7.03 8.75
N LYS A 113 -8.39 6.66 9.49
CA LYS A 113 -8.39 5.47 10.34
C LYS A 113 -8.11 4.20 9.52
N ASN A 114 -8.84 4.02 8.41
CA ASN A 114 -8.65 2.87 7.53
C ASN A 114 -7.24 2.82 6.92
N PHE A 115 -6.68 3.99 6.56
CA PHE A 115 -5.31 4.07 6.06
C PHE A 115 -4.29 3.61 7.11
N ASN A 116 -4.45 4.07 8.36
CA ASN A 116 -3.56 3.71 9.46
C ASN A 116 -3.63 2.22 9.81
N GLU A 117 -4.83 1.63 9.79
CA GLU A 117 -5.04 0.21 10.05
C GLU A 117 -4.45 -0.64 8.92
N ALA A 118 -4.78 -0.31 7.67
CA ALA A 118 -4.32 -1.03 6.49
C ALA A 118 -2.79 -1.02 6.36
N PHE A 119 -2.16 0.13 6.58
CA PHE A 119 -0.70 0.28 6.50
C PHE A 119 -0.01 0.27 7.87
N SER A 120 -0.61 -0.36 8.89
CA SER A 120 -0.10 -0.35 10.27
C SER A 120 1.38 -0.73 10.41
N GLN A 121 1.88 -1.65 9.59
CA GLN A 121 3.31 -2.01 9.57
C GLN A 121 4.24 -0.88 9.08
N TRP A 122 3.77 -0.02 8.20
CA TRP A 122 4.59 0.94 7.45
C TRP A 122 4.30 2.40 7.81
N ILE A 123 3.16 2.68 8.43
CA ILE A 123 2.68 4.04 8.64
C ILE A 123 3.57 4.82 9.61
N THR A 124 4.07 4.20 10.68
CA THR A 124 5.00 4.83 11.62
C THR A 124 6.26 5.27 10.89
N PHE A 125 6.88 4.37 10.12
CA PHE A 125 8.05 4.67 9.29
C PHE A 125 7.79 5.83 8.31
N ALA A 126 6.64 5.84 7.63
CA ALA A 126 6.30 6.90 6.69
C ALA A 126 6.09 8.25 7.39
N ARG A 127 5.48 8.26 8.58
CA ARG A 127 5.28 9.46 9.41
C ARG A 127 6.59 10.00 9.93
N ASP A 128 7.49 9.16 10.42
CA ASP A 128 8.82 9.57 10.88
C ASP A 128 9.60 10.23 9.75
N LEU A 129 9.57 9.63 8.54
CA LEU A 129 10.16 10.25 7.35
C LEU A 129 9.54 11.61 7.02
N LYS A 130 8.22 11.77 7.19
CA LYS A 130 7.52 13.05 6.95
C LYS A 130 7.98 14.10 7.96
N GLN A 131 8.02 13.75 9.24
CA GLN A 131 8.46 14.64 10.32
C GLN A 131 9.93 15.07 10.16
N LEU A 132 10.78 14.18 9.66
CA LEU A 132 12.19 14.47 9.38
C LEU A 132 12.42 15.20 8.06
N ASN A 133 11.37 15.59 7.32
CA ASN A 133 11.45 16.17 5.97
C ASN A 133 12.25 15.30 4.97
N LYS A 134 12.21 13.97 5.16
CA LYS A 134 12.95 12.99 4.34
C LYS A 134 12.05 12.12 3.45
N LEU A 135 10.73 12.25 3.58
CA LEU A 135 9.76 11.44 2.85
C LEU A 135 9.89 11.57 1.33
N GLU A 136 10.01 12.80 0.83
CA GLU A 136 10.17 13.07 -0.61
C GLU A 136 11.46 12.43 -1.16
N ALA A 137 12.59 12.67 -0.48
CA ALA A 137 13.87 12.10 -0.86
C ALA A 137 13.83 10.55 -0.84
N HIS A 138 13.11 9.96 0.11
CA HIS A 138 12.91 8.51 0.17
C HIS A 138 12.11 7.99 -1.03
N ILE A 139 11.03 8.68 -1.41
CA ILE A 139 10.22 8.34 -2.59
C ILE A 139 11.04 8.46 -3.89
N ALA A 140 11.82 9.54 -4.03
CA ALA A 140 12.66 9.80 -5.19
C ALA A 140 13.70 8.70 -5.43
N LYS A 141 14.28 8.12 -4.37
CA LYS A 141 15.21 6.97 -4.49
C LYS A 141 14.56 5.79 -5.21
N TYR A 142 13.32 5.46 -4.88
CA TYR A 142 12.61 4.37 -5.56
C TYR A 142 12.23 4.74 -6.98
N GLN A 143 11.75 5.96 -7.22
CA GLN A 143 11.36 6.37 -8.57
C GLN A 143 12.53 6.22 -9.55
N LYS A 144 13.76 6.58 -9.14
CA LYS A 144 14.99 6.37 -9.92
C LYS A 144 15.28 4.90 -10.24
N LEU A 145 15.04 3.98 -9.29
CA LEU A 145 15.27 2.54 -9.48
C LEU A 145 14.30 1.89 -10.48
N PHE A 146 13.14 2.53 -10.72
CA PHE A 146 12.09 2.01 -11.60
C PHE A 146 11.85 2.91 -12.82
N VAL A 147 12.76 3.82 -13.18
CA VAL A 147 12.81 4.39 -14.53
C VAL A 147 13.34 3.30 -15.46
N PRO A 148 12.75 3.04 -16.64
CA PRO A 148 13.38 2.16 -17.62
C PRO A 148 14.78 2.71 -17.88
N LYS A 149 15.83 1.92 -17.63
CA LYS A 149 17.12 2.22 -18.24
C LYS A 149 16.90 2.02 -19.73
N ASN A 150 16.92 3.10 -20.50
CA ASN A 150 16.96 3.00 -21.96
C ASN A 150 18.12 2.04 -22.28
N LYS A 151 17.78 0.88 -22.82
CA LYS A 151 18.72 0.02 -23.54
C LYS A 151 18.55 0.34 -25.01
#